data_AF-A0A0F9JCR5-F1
#
_entry.id   AF-A0A0F9JCR5-F1
#
_cell.length_a   1.000
_cell.length_b   1.000
_cell.length_c   1.000
_cell.angle_alpha   90.00
_cell.angle_beta   90.00
_cell.angle_gamma   90.00
#
_symmetry.space_group_name_H-M   'P 1'
#
loop_
_entity.id
_entity.type
_entity.pdbx_description
1 polymer ?
#
loop_
_entity_poly.entity_id
_entity_poly.type
_entity_poly.pdbx_seq_one_letter_code
_entity_poly.pdbx_strand_id
1 'polypeptide(L)' 'MNWLAIKQIYYRVLVHNDKIEYLGEDRYKLILFYRTGEKHWESEYKNGQLCGKDIVWWINGQKNYGKEYQNGKRIK' A
#
# COMPACT_ATOMS: atom_id res chain seq x y z
N MET A 1 13.65 -8.72 3.44
CA MET A 1 13.32 -7.44 2.77
C MET A 1 14.60 -6.78 2.25
N ASN A 2 14.58 -6.07 1.11
CA ASN A 2 15.80 -5.44 0.55
C ASN A 2 15.94 -3.95 0.95
N TRP A 3 17.11 -3.36 0.75
CA TRP A 3 17.40 -1.96 1.10
C TRP A 3 16.48 -0.95 0.39
N LEU A 4 16.13 -1.21 -0.86
CA LEU A 4 15.22 -0.35 -1.63
C LEU A 4 13.83 -0.30 -0.99
N ALA A 5 13.33 -1.44 -0.52
CA ALA A 5 12.05 -1.54 0.18
C ALA A 5 12.08 -0.78 1.52
N ILE A 6 13.17 -0.88 2.28
CA ILE A 6 13.35 -0.11 3.53
C ILE A 6 13.32 1.40 3.23
N LYS A 7 14.06 1.85 2.21
CA LYS A 7 14.07 3.26 1.79
C LYS A 7 12.68 3.74 1.35
N GLN A 8 11.93 2.90 0.63
CA GLN A 8 10.55 3.22 0.25
C GLN A 8 9.64 3.32 1.48
N ILE A 9 9.69 2.36 2.41
CA ILE A 9 8.90 2.40 3.65
C ILE A 9 9.22 3.68 4.43
N TYR A 10 10.50 3.99 4.63
CA TYR A 10 10.94 5.21 5.32
C TYR A 10 10.34 6.46 4.66
N TYR A 11 10.44 6.58 3.34
CA TYR A 11 9.90 7.71 2.60
C TYR A 11 8.37 7.81 2.73
N ARG A 12 7.65 6.69 2.61
CA ARG A 12 6.18 6.67 2.69
C ARG A 12 5.70 7.03 4.10
N VAL A 13 6.31 6.47 5.14
CA VAL A 13 5.90 6.70 6.52
C VAL A 13 6.32 8.08 7.02
N LEU A 14 7.55 8.53 6.76
CA LEU A 14 8.05 9.77 7.36
C LEU A 14 7.83 11.02 6.52
N VAL A 15 7.73 10.90 5.19
CA VAL A 15 7.50 12.04 4.30
C VAL A 15 6.03 12.17 3.92
N HIS A 16 5.37 11.05 3.61
CA HIS A 16 3.95 11.05 3.21
C HIS A 16 2.99 10.81 4.38
N ASN A 17 3.50 10.44 5.55
CA ASN A 17 2.70 10.08 6.71
C ASN A 17 1.72 8.93 6.41
N ASP A 18 2.10 8.04 5.49
CA ASP A 18 1.35 6.82 5.21
C ASP A 18 1.40 5.91 6.43
N LYS A 19 0.27 5.30 6.78
CA LYS A 19 0.23 4.25 7.81
C LYS A 19 0.83 2.98 7.22
N ILE A 20 1.62 2.28 8.02
CA ILE A 20 2.12 0.94 7.69
C ILE A 20 1.51 -0.10 8.64
N GLU A 21 1.12 -1.24 8.10
CA GLU A 21 0.69 -2.42 8.85
C GLU A 21 1.57 -3.61 8.48
N TYR A 22 2.22 -4.20 9.48
CA TYR A 22 3.04 -5.41 9.29
C TYR A 22 2.15 -6.65 9.29
N LEU A 23 2.29 -7.50 8.28
CA LEU A 23 1.46 -8.70 8.09
C LEU A 23 2.21 -10.01 8.39
N GLY A 24 3.46 -9.92 8.85
CA GLY A 24 4.35 -11.06 9.10
C GLY A 24 5.25 -11.39 7.90
N GLU A 25 6.30 -12.18 8.16
CA GLU A 25 7.41 -12.39 7.21
C GLU A 25 7.95 -11.04 6.69
N ASP A 26 8.19 -10.95 5.39
CA ASP A 26 8.54 -9.73 4.66
C ASP A 26 7.30 -9.06 4.03
N ARG A 27 6.09 -9.29 4.59
CA ARG A 27 4.84 -8.70 4.11
C ARG A 27 4.43 -7.49 4.93
N TYR A 28 4.04 -6.44 4.23
CA TYR A 28 3.50 -5.23 4.82
C TYR A 28 2.45 -4.59 3.91
N LYS A 29 1.60 -3.76 4.50
CA LYS A 29 0.57 -2.97 3.83
C LYS A 29 0.82 -1.51 4.12
N LEU A 30 0.78 -0.68 3.08
CA LEU A 30 0.75 0.77 3.23
C LEU A 30 -0.68 1.26 3.02
N ILE A 31 -1.09 2.22 3.85
CA ILE A 31 -2.43 2.80 3.84
C ILE A 31 -2.30 4.31 3.91
N LEU A 32 -2.92 5.00 2.96
CA LEU A 32 -3.05 6.45 2.94
C LEU A 32 -4.51 6.83 3.18
N PHE A 33 -4.72 7.86 3.98
CA PHE A 33 -6.03 8.39 4.33
C PHE A 33 -6.23 9.76 3.70
N TYR A 34 -7.49 10.10 3.41
CA TYR A 34 -7.88 11.47 3.16
C TYR A 34 -7.75 12.31 4.44
N ARG A 35 -7.72 13.63 4.29
CA ARG A 35 -7.73 14.56 5.45
C ARG A 35 -8.95 14.39 6.35
N THR A 36 -10.04 13.88 5.79
CA THR A 36 -11.30 13.57 6.47
C THR A 36 -11.24 12.27 7.29
N GLY A 37 -10.21 11.44 7.10
CA GLY A 37 -9.94 10.23 7.89
C GLY A 37 -10.37 8.92 7.22
N GLU A 38 -11.11 8.97 6.11
CA GLU A 38 -11.43 7.78 5.30
C GLU A 38 -10.21 7.31 4.51
N LYS A 39 -10.14 6.00 4.23
CA LYS A 39 -9.07 5.44 3.41
C LYS A 39 -9.14 6.03 2.00
N HIS A 40 -8.00 6.49 1.50
CA HIS A 40 -7.83 6.92 0.12
C HIS A 40 -7.17 5.83 -0.71
N TRP A 41 -6.16 5.16 -0.17
CA TRP A 41 -5.39 4.14 -0.89
C TRP A 41 -4.84 3.08 0.06
N GLU A 42 -4.76 1.84 -0.41
CA GLU A 42 -4.04 0.78 0.29
C GLU A 42 -3.36 -0.17 -0.71
N SER A 43 -2.15 -0.62 -0.37
CA SER A 43 -1.41 -1.56 -1.20
C SER A 43 -0.57 -2.52 -0.37
N GLU A 44 -0.59 -3.79 -0.76
CA GLU A 44 0.15 -4.87 -0.11
C GLU A 44 1.47 -5.17 -0.84
N TYR A 45 2.48 -5.50 -0.05
CA TYR A 45 3.84 -5.78 -0.52
C TYR A 45 4.38 -7.04 0.15
N LYS A 46 5.17 -7.81 -0.61
CA LYS A 46 5.98 -8.93 -0.11
C LYS A 46 7.38 -8.79 -0.70
N ASN A 47 8.41 -8.88 0.13
CA ASN A 47 9.80 -8.74 -0.30
C ASN A 47 10.10 -7.41 -1.04
N GLY A 48 9.34 -6.36 -0.73
CA GLY A 48 9.45 -5.06 -1.40
C GLY A 48 8.81 -4.95 -2.78
N GLN A 49 8.06 -5.97 -3.22
CA GLN A 49 7.31 -5.95 -4.47
C GLN A 49 5.80 -5.94 -4.18
N LEU A 50 5.03 -5.27 -5.03
CA LEU A 50 3.57 -5.26 -4.93
C LEU A 50 3.04 -6.69 -4.99
N CYS A 51 2.23 -7.08 -4.04
CA CYS A 51 1.58 -8.38 -4.00
C CYS A 51 0.18 -8.22 -3.41
N GLY A 52 -0.82 -8.85 -4.00
CA GLY A 52 -2.21 -8.67 -3.59
C GLY A 52 -2.80 -7.37 -4.11
N LYS A 53 -3.59 -6.70 -3.27
CA LYS A 53 -4.49 -5.63 -3.68
C LYS A 53 -3.80 -4.28 -3.70
N ASP A 54 -4.13 -3.49 -4.72
CA ASP A 54 -3.81 -2.07 -4.84
C ASP A 54 -5.13 -1.33 -5.10
N ILE A 55 -5.66 -0.68 -4.08
CA ILE A 55 -7.01 -0.11 -4.09
C ILE A 55 -6.95 1.37 -3.82
N VAL A 56 -7.69 2.14 -4.63
CA VAL A 56 -7.99 3.54 -4.43
C VAL A 56 -9.50 3.67 -4.18
N TRP A 57 -9.87 4.46 -3.18
CA TRP A 57 -11.25 4.84 -2.90
C TRP A 57 -11.47 6.30 -3.29
N TRP A 58 -12.72 6.62 -3.63
CA TRP A 58 -13.21 8.00 -3.67
C TRP A 58 -13.47 8.49 -2.25
N ILE A 59 -13.54 9.82 -2.08
CA ILE A 59 -13.82 10.45 -0.77
C ILE A 59 -15.18 10.04 -0.18
N ASN A 60 -16.13 9.63 -1.01
CA ASN A 60 -17.43 9.08 -0.57
C ASN A 60 -17.36 7.62 -0.08
N GLY A 61 -16.15 7.05 0.06
CA GLY A 61 -15.91 5.68 0.51
C GLY A 61 -16.18 4.61 -0.54
N GLN A 62 -16.68 4.96 -1.72
CA GLN A 62 -16.84 3.99 -2.82
C GLN A 62 -15.47 3.65 -3.42
N LYS A 63 -15.26 2.37 -3.73
CA LYS A 63 -14.04 1.95 -4.43
C LYS A 63 -14.00 2.63 -5.79
N ASN A 64 -12.97 3.44 -6.01
CA ASN A 64 -12.73 4.11 -7.28
C ASN A 64 -12.14 3.10 -8.26
N TYR A 65 -11.05 2.46 -7.83
CA TYR A 65 -10.26 1.60 -8.67
C TYR A 65 -9.50 0.57 -7.83
N GLY A 66 -9.48 -0.69 -8.26
CA GLY A 66 -8.76 -1.75 -7.58
C GLY A 66 -8.08 -2.67 -8.58
N LYS A 67 -6.76 -2.81 -8.46
CA LYS A 67 -5.96 -3.79 -9.19
C LYS A 67 -5.53 -4.88 -8.24
N GLU A 68 -5.28 -6.05 -8.81
CA GLU A 68 -4.63 -7.13 -8.10
C GLU A 68 -3.30 -7.45 -8.77
N TYR A 69 -2.29 -7.69 -7.95
CA TYR A 69 -0.92 -7.91 -8.36
C TYR A 69 -0.39 -9.20 -7.77
N GLN A 70 0.42 -9.94 -8.53
CA GLN A 70 1.20 -11.06 -8.01
C GLN A 70 2.65 -10.87 -8.44
N ASN A 71 3.56 -10.80 -7.47
CA ASN A 71 4.99 -10.57 -7.69
C ASN A 71 5.26 -9.36 -8.60
N GLY A 72 4.59 -8.24 -8.32
CA GLY A 72 4.71 -6.98 -9.07
C GLY A 72 3.97 -6.94 -10.42
N LYS A 73 3.34 -8.03 -10.87
CA LYS A 73 2.60 -8.08 -12.15
C LYS A 73 1.09 -7.96 -11.92
N ARG A 74 0.43 -7.07 -12.66
CA ARG A 74 -1.02 -6.92 -12.63
C ARG A 74 -1.67 -8.19 -13.21
N ILE A 75 -2.57 -8.79 -12.46
CA ILE A 75 -3.33 -9.98 -12.88
C ILE A 75 -4.78 -9.66 -13.26
N LYS A 76 -5.30 -8.49 -12.85
CA LYS A 76 -6.65 -8.02 -13.18
C LYS A 76 -6.70 -6.50 -13.29
#